data_AF-A0A399ESN1-F1
#
_entry.id   AF-A0A399ESN1-F1
#
_cell.length_a   1.000
_cell.length_b   1.000
_cell.length_c   1.000
_cell.angle_alpha   90.00
_cell.angle_beta   90.00
_cell.angle_gamma   90.00
#
_symmetry.space_group_name_H-M   'P 1'
#
loop_
_entity.id
_entity.type
_entity.pdbx_description
1 polymer ?
#
loop_
_entity_poly.entity_id
_entity_poly.type
_entity_poly.pdbx_seq_one_letter_code
_entity_poly.pdbx_strand_id
1 'polypeptide(L)'
;MNISNNPISVLSAPLSAEEIEWKVIAAKNGSTTIAPYIDARAVMTRLDRAFGAFGWSVRYTPAQVGNEHGVIASIAIRNPETGEWVEKQDGSGASDMEPFKGGISGALKRAATAWGIGRELYTYPRVIVEGEHKYIPWKVLERLKGLPKAVAEGKPLPEVIRLTADGESVRKGG
;
A
#
# COMPACT_ATOMS: atom_id res chain seq x y z
N MET A 1 -3.16 -14.28 -31.18
CA MET A 1 -1.91 -13.79 -30.57
C MET A 1 -2.07 -13.94 -29.06
N ASN A 2 -1.50 -15.00 -28.48
CA ASN A 2 -1.48 -15.17 -27.03
C ASN A 2 -0.54 -14.11 -26.46
N ILE A 3 -1.10 -13.12 -25.76
CA ILE A 3 -0.32 -12.35 -24.81
C ILE A 3 0.11 -13.38 -23.77
N SER A 4 1.38 -13.76 -23.78
CA SER A 4 2.00 -14.49 -22.68
C SER A 4 1.65 -13.73 -21.39
N ASN A 5 0.75 -14.27 -20.57
CA ASN A 5 0.43 -13.73 -19.26
C ASN A 5 1.71 -13.80 -18.41
N ASN A 6 2.53 -12.76 -18.48
CA ASN A 6 3.71 -12.65 -17.65
C ASN A 6 3.22 -12.51 -16.20
N PRO A 7 3.44 -13.50 -15.32
CA PRO A 7 2.92 -13.45 -13.95
C PRO A 7 3.43 -12.22 -13.18
N ILE A 8 4.57 -11.66 -13.58
CA ILE A 8 5.11 -10.41 -13.02
C ILE A 8 4.16 -9.23 -13.27
N SER A 9 3.45 -9.18 -14.40
CA SER A 9 2.53 -8.08 -14.69
C SER A 9 1.32 -8.06 -13.75
N VAL A 10 0.95 -9.22 -13.17
CA VAL A 10 -0.10 -9.30 -12.14
C VAL A 10 0.35 -8.59 -10.86
N LEU A 11 1.63 -8.69 -10.50
CA LEU A 11 2.16 -8.06 -9.29
C LEU A 11 2.12 -6.53 -9.40
N SER A 12 2.55 -6.00 -10.54
CA SER A 12 2.66 -4.56 -10.79
C SER A 12 1.44 -3.95 -11.47
N ALA A 13 0.36 -4.70 -11.70
CA ALA A 13 -0.89 -4.16 -12.24
C ALA A 13 -1.40 -3.01 -11.33
N PRO A 14 -2.08 -2.00 -11.87
CA PRO A 14 -2.73 -0.99 -11.05
C PRO A 14 -3.64 -1.62 -9.99
N LEU A 15 -3.67 -1.06 -8.79
CA LEU A 15 -4.56 -1.47 -7.70
C LEU A 15 -5.98 -1.03 -7.99
N SER A 16 -6.93 -1.92 -7.71
CA SER A 16 -8.34 -1.57 -7.76
C SER A 16 -8.74 -0.73 -6.55
N ALA A 17 -9.92 -0.10 -6.62
CA ALA A 17 -10.45 0.66 -5.50
C ALA A 17 -10.77 -0.22 -4.29
N GLU A 18 -11.01 -1.52 -4.51
CA GLU A 18 -11.27 -2.52 -3.47
C GLU A 18 -9.99 -3.02 -2.81
N GLU A 19 -8.84 -2.93 -3.49
CA GLU A 19 -7.54 -3.26 -2.91
C GLU A 19 -6.98 -2.12 -2.06
N ILE A 20 -7.42 -0.89 -2.31
CA ILE A 20 -6.95 0.30 -1.61
C ILE A 20 -7.86 0.66 -0.45
N GLU A 21 -7.25 0.76 0.72
CA GLU A 21 -7.84 1.35 1.90
C GLU A 21 -7.17 2.69 2.24
N TRP A 22 -7.80 3.47 3.11
CA TRP A 22 -7.29 4.76 3.56
C TRP A 22 -7.14 4.77 5.07
N LYS A 23 -6.00 5.30 5.55
CA LYS A 23 -5.73 5.44 6.98
C LYS A 23 -5.34 6.86 7.35
N VAL A 24 -5.70 7.24 8.58
CA VAL A 24 -5.17 8.46 9.21
C VAL A 24 -3.70 8.23 9.53
N ILE A 25 -2.84 9.16 9.11
CA ILE A 25 -1.40 9.15 9.42
C ILE A 25 -1.00 10.29 10.36
N ALA A 26 -1.81 11.35 10.45
CA ALA A 26 -1.65 12.43 11.41
C ALA A 26 -3.00 13.14 11.60
N ALA A 27 -3.33 13.52 12.82
CA ALA A 27 -4.40 14.47 13.14
C ALA A 27 -3.81 15.52 14.08
N LYS A 28 -3.60 16.74 13.56
CA LYS A 28 -2.99 17.85 14.30
C LYS A 28 -3.24 19.19 13.61
N ASN A 29 -3.15 20.26 14.39
CA ASN A 29 -3.27 21.65 13.92
C ASN A 29 -4.57 21.90 13.14
N GLY A 30 -5.69 21.32 13.60
CA GLY A 30 -6.99 21.48 12.94
C GLY A 30 -7.12 20.74 11.61
N SER A 31 -6.27 19.73 11.35
CA SER A 31 -6.31 18.95 10.11
C SER A 31 -5.97 17.47 10.32
N THR A 32 -6.53 16.63 9.46
CA THR A 32 -6.24 15.19 9.38
C THR A 32 -5.57 14.86 8.05
N THR A 33 -4.36 14.33 8.09
CA THR A 33 -3.67 13.78 6.92
C THR A 33 -3.97 12.29 6.81
N ILE A 34 -4.38 11.85 5.62
CA ILE A 34 -4.65 10.45 5.30
C ILE A 34 -3.77 9.98 4.14
N ALA A 35 -3.49 8.67 4.11
CA ALA A 35 -2.72 8.04 3.05
C ALA A 35 -3.38 6.73 2.60
N PRO A 36 -3.27 6.38 1.31
CA PRO A 36 -3.72 5.10 0.82
C PRO A 36 -2.77 4.00 1.28
N TYR A 37 -3.30 2.80 1.50
CA TYR A 37 -2.52 1.62 1.78
C TYR A 37 -3.27 0.38 1.27
N ILE A 38 -2.54 -0.71 1.08
CA ILE A 38 -3.13 -2.04 0.88
C ILE A 38 -2.99 -2.85 2.17
N ASP A 39 -3.89 -3.79 2.41
CA ASP A 39 -3.74 -4.75 3.49
C ASP A 39 -2.80 -5.91 3.09
N ALA A 40 -2.50 -6.81 4.02
CA ALA A 40 -1.65 -7.96 3.75
C ALA A 40 -2.31 -8.96 2.77
N ARG A 41 -3.65 -9.03 2.74
CA ARG A 41 -4.42 -9.97 1.91
C ARG A 41 -4.38 -9.57 0.45
N ALA A 42 -4.35 -8.28 0.14
CA ALA A 42 -4.13 -7.79 -1.23
C ALA A 42 -2.77 -8.27 -1.78
N VAL A 43 -1.71 -8.22 -0.97
CA VAL A 43 -0.38 -8.75 -1.34
C VAL A 43 -0.44 -10.25 -1.60
N MET A 44 -0.99 -11.02 -0.65
CA MET A 44 -1.09 -12.49 -0.77
C MET A 44 -1.93 -12.89 -1.98
N THR A 45 -3.07 -12.23 -2.20
CA THR A 45 -3.96 -12.49 -3.34
C THR A 45 -3.26 -12.25 -4.68
N ARG A 46 -2.44 -11.20 -4.79
CA ARG A 46 -1.67 -10.95 -6.02
C ARG A 46 -0.59 -11.98 -6.26
N LEU A 47 0.11 -12.41 -5.21
CA LEU A 47 1.10 -13.49 -5.30
C LEU A 47 0.45 -14.82 -5.69
N ASP A 48 -0.69 -15.17 -5.09
CA ASP A 48 -1.46 -16.37 -5.41
C ASP A 48 -1.98 -16.35 -6.86
N ARG A 49 -2.50 -15.20 -7.32
CA ARG A 49 -2.94 -15.04 -8.71
C ARG A 49 -1.80 -15.18 -9.72
N ALA A 50 -0.61 -14.71 -9.36
CA ALA A 50 0.55 -14.71 -10.26
C ALA A 50 1.25 -16.08 -10.30
N PHE A 51 1.44 -16.73 -9.14
CA PHE A 51 2.33 -17.89 -9.02
C PHE A 51 1.67 -19.11 -8.37
N GLY A 52 0.42 -19.00 -7.89
CA GLY A 52 -0.27 -20.04 -7.13
C GLY A 52 0.33 -20.26 -5.75
N ALA A 53 -0.35 -21.07 -4.93
CA ALA A 53 0.01 -21.30 -3.53
C ALA A 53 1.43 -21.90 -3.31
N PHE A 54 2.01 -22.56 -4.33
CA PHE A 54 3.33 -23.17 -4.25
C PHE A 54 4.44 -22.35 -4.94
N GLY A 55 4.08 -21.30 -5.68
CA GLY A 55 5.04 -20.51 -6.47
C GLY A 55 5.67 -19.35 -5.71
N TRP A 56 5.27 -19.12 -4.46
CA TRP A 56 5.86 -18.12 -3.59
C TRP A 56 5.91 -18.60 -2.14
N SER A 57 6.77 -17.97 -1.32
CA SER A 57 6.82 -18.16 0.12
C SER A 57 7.22 -16.88 0.83
N VAL A 58 6.91 -16.79 2.13
CA VAL A 58 7.38 -15.71 3.00
C VAL A 58 8.00 -16.26 4.26
N ARG A 59 9.15 -15.71 4.65
CA ARG A 59 9.77 -15.92 5.96
C ARG A 59 9.83 -14.61 6.74
N TYR A 60 9.68 -14.70 8.06
CA TYR A 60 9.78 -13.55 8.95
C TYR A 60 10.91 -13.78 9.95
N THR A 61 11.79 -12.78 10.10
CA THR A 61 12.88 -12.81 11.07
C THR A 61 12.81 -11.58 11.98
N PRO A 62 13.02 -11.73 13.31
CA PRO A 62 13.21 -10.58 14.17
C PRO A 62 14.40 -9.74 13.70
N ALA A 63 14.26 -8.42 13.77
CA ALA A 63 15.33 -7.50 13.41
C ALA A 63 15.52 -6.45 14.51
N GLN A 64 16.77 -6.06 14.72
CA GLN A 64 17.13 -4.98 15.61
C GLN A 64 18.16 -4.10 14.91
N VAL A 65 17.88 -2.80 14.80
CA VAL A 65 18.79 -1.80 14.25
C VAL A 65 18.94 -0.70 15.29
N GLY A 66 20.08 -0.68 15.97
CA GLY A 66 20.27 0.17 17.16
C GLY A 66 19.26 -0.20 18.27
N ASN A 67 18.45 0.77 18.68
CA ASN A 67 17.40 0.61 19.70
C ASN A 67 16.02 0.28 19.11
N GLU A 68 15.91 0.20 17.78
CA GLU A 68 14.64 -0.11 17.13
C GLU A 68 14.48 -1.63 16.95
N HIS A 69 13.30 -2.14 17.34
CA HIS A 69 12.90 -3.52 17.13
C HIS A 69 11.88 -3.60 15.99
N GLY A 70 12.02 -4.62 15.16
CA GLY A 70 11.12 -4.84 14.04
C GLY A 70 11.15 -6.27 13.53
N VAL A 71 10.53 -6.45 12.37
CA VAL A 71 10.47 -7.71 11.65
C VAL A 71 10.97 -7.47 10.23
N ILE A 72 11.82 -8.35 9.72
CA ILE A 72 12.14 -8.44 8.30
C ILE A 72 11.25 -9.52 7.69
N ALA A 73 10.63 -9.20 6.56
CA ALA A 73 9.94 -10.17 5.73
C ALA A 73 10.76 -10.44 4.48
N SER A 74 10.98 -11.71 4.17
CA SER A 74 11.61 -12.17 2.95
C SER A 74 10.58 -12.88 2.09
N ILE A 75 10.23 -12.29 0.94
CA ILE A 75 9.33 -12.89 -0.05
C ILE A 75 10.20 -13.55 -1.12
N ALA A 76 10.09 -14.86 -1.24
CA ALA A 76 10.73 -15.64 -2.29
C ALA A 76 9.69 -16.06 -3.33
N ILE A 77 10.02 -15.89 -4.61
CA ILE A 77 9.18 -16.28 -5.74
C ILE A 77 9.97 -17.23 -6.63
N ARG A 78 9.33 -18.33 -7.03
CA ARG A 78 9.94 -19.29 -7.96
C ARG A 78 9.77 -18.77 -9.38
N ASN A 79 10.88 -18.52 -10.07
CA ASN A 79 10.87 -18.17 -11.49
C ASN A 79 10.27 -19.35 -12.28
N PRO A 80 9.14 -19.18 -13.00
CA PRO A 80 8.50 -20.27 -13.72
C PRO A 80 9.31 -20.75 -14.94
N GLU A 81 10.22 -19.92 -15.46
CA GLU A 81 11.05 -20.26 -16.62
C GLU A 81 12.31 -21.03 -16.22
N THR A 82 13.00 -20.58 -15.17
CA THR A 82 14.26 -21.21 -14.71
C THR A 82 14.07 -22.22 -13.59
N GLY A 83 12.94 -22.16 -12.87
CA GLY A 83 12.67 -22.97 -11.69
C GLY A 83 13.41 -22.52 -10.42
N GLU A 84 14.24 -21.48 -10.50
CA GLU A 84 15.03 -20.94 -9.40
C GLU A 84 14.18 -20.08 -8.45
N TRP A 85 14.57 -20.04 -7.18
CA TRP A 85 13.97 -19.16 -6.19
C TRP A 85 14.75 -17.84 -6.10
N VAL A 86 14.05 -16.73 -6.27
CA VAL A 86 14.61 -15.39 -6.05
C VAL A 86 13.92 -14.78 -4.85
N GLU A 87 14.70 -14.19 -3.94
CA GLU A 87 14.21 -13.61 -2.69
C GLU A 87 14.46 -12.10 -2.65
N LYS A 88 13.49 -11.35 -2.14
CA LYS A 88 13.64 -9.93 -1.81
C LYS A 88 13.05 -9.68 -0.42
N GLN A 89 13.66 -8.75 0.30
CA GLN A 89 13.34 -8.48 1.69
C GLN A 89 13.25 -6.99 1.99
N ASP A 90 12.43 -6.65 2.98
CA ASP A 90 12.34 -5.33 3.62
C ASP A 90 11.83 -5.55 5.06
N GLY A 91 11.93 -4.53 5.90
CA GLY A 91 11.53 -4.61 7.30
C GLY A 91 10.54 -3.53 7.71
N SER A 92 9.84 -3.78 8.80
CA SER A 92 8.98 -2.79 9.46
C SER A 92 9.18 -2.86 10.97
N GLY A 93 9.20 -1.68 11.59
CA GLY A 93 9.13 -1.55 13.05
C GLY A 93 7.75 -1.96 13.60
N ALA A 94 7.68 -2.08 14.92
CA ALA A 94 6.43 -2.29 15.63
C ALA A 94 5.44 -1.13 15.40
N SER A 95 4.14 -1.43 15.35
CA SER A 95 3.09 -0.40 15.36
C SER A 95 2.68 0.00 16.77
N ASP A 96 2.14 1.21 16.94
CA ASP A 96 1.69 1.70 18.26
C ASP A 96 0.49 0.92 18.85
N MET A 97 -0.40 0.37 18.01
CA MET A 97 -1.62 -0.32 18.50
C MET A 97 -1.42 -1.82 18.75
N GLU A 98 -0.93 -2.57 17.76
CA GLU A 98 -0.66 -4.01 17.89
C GLU A 98 0.77 -4.32 17.44
N PRO A 99 1.80 -4.00 18.27
CA PRO A 99 3.22 -4.02 17.91
C PRO A 99 3.66 -5.18 17.02
N PHE A 100 3.34 -6.40 17.42
CA PHE A 100 3.75 -7.62 16.73
C PHE A 100 3.06 -7.80 15.37
N LYS A 101 1.72 -7.69 15.33
CA LYS A 101 0.94 -7.88 14.09
C LYS A 101 1.20 -6.75 13.08
N GLY A 102 1.34 -5.53 13.58
CA GLY A 102 1.70 -4.36 12.77
C GLY A 102 3.07 -4.51 12.13
N GLY A 103 4.07 -4.99 12.89
CA GLY A 103 5.41 -5.27 12.36
C GLY A 103 5.41 -6.32 11.26
N ILE A 104 4.75 -7.47 11.47
CA ILE A 104 4.67 -8.54 10.47
C ILE A 104 3.98 -8.07 9.18
N SER A 105 2.79 -7.47 9.30
CA SER A 105 2.03 -7.02 8.13
C SER A 105 2.70 -5.85 7.42
N GLY A 106 3.35 -4.94 8.16
CA GLY A 106 4.16 -3.87 7.60
C GLY A 106 5.34 -4.41 6.79
N ALA A 107 6.09 -5.35 7.35
CA ALA A 107 7.26 -5.94 6.71
C ALA A 107 6.88 -6.68 5.42
N LEU A 108 5.81 -7.49 5.43
CA LEU A 108 5.29 -8.17 4.24
C LEU A 108 4.98 -7.17 3.12
N LYS A 109 4.22 -6.12 3.44
CA LYS A 109 3.81 -5.10 2.46
C LYS A 109 5.00 -4.35 1.89
N ARG A 110 6.00 -4.03 2.72
CA ARG A 110 7.23 -3.37 2.27
C ARG A 110 8.07 -4.27 1.37
N ALA A 111 8.28 -5.52 1.76
CA ALA A 111 9.00 -6.50 0.93
C ALA A 111 8.29 -6.73 -0.43
N ALA A 112 6.96 -6.70 -0.44
CA ALA A 112 6.15 -6.80 -1.66
C ALA A 112 6.41 -5.64 -2.64
N THR A 113 6.77 -4.45 -2.16
CA THR A 113 7.15 -3.33 -3.05
C THR A 113 8.40 -3.63 -3.86
N ALA A 114 9.34 -4.43 -3.35
CA ALA A 114 10.52 -4.86 -4.11
C ALA A 114 10.16 -5.75 -5.31
N TRP A 115 8.98 -6.37 -5.27
CA TRP A 115 8.37 -7.15 -6.35
C TRP A 115 7.42 -6.35 -7.26
N GLY A 116 7.20 -5.06 -6.96
CA GLY A 116 6.33 -4.18 -7.75
C GLY A 116 4.94 -3.98 -7.17
N ILE A 117 4.53 -4.80 -6.19
CA ILE A 117 3.19 -4.72 -5.59
C ILE A 117 3.06 -3.42 -4.80
N GLY A 118 2.05 -2.61 -5.13
CA GLY A 118 1.72 -1.39 -4.40
C GLY A 118 2.72 -0.24 -4.54
N ARG A 119 3.69 -0.31 -5.46
CA ARG A 119 4.62 0.82 -5.73
C ARG A 119 3.90 2.10 -6.11
N GLU A 120 2.78 1.99 -6.81
CA GLU A 120 1.98 3.16 -7.20
C GLU A 120 1.40 3.91 -6.00
N LEU A 121 1.28 3.32 -4.80
CA LEU A 121 0.79 4.04 -3.62
C LEU A 121 1.66 5.26 -3.28
N TYR A 122 2.95 5.22 -3.65
CA TYR A 122 3.88 6.33 -3.46
C TYR A 122 3.69 7.47 -4.48
N THR A 123 2.90 7.29 -5.52
CA THR A 123 2.55 8.33 -6.49
C THR A 123 1.22 9.01 -6.16
N TYR A 124 0.50 8.55 -5.13
CA TYR A 124 -0.76 9.15 -4.72
C TYR A 124 -0.54 10.53 -4.11
N PRO A 125 -1.47 11.47 -4.34
CA PRO A 125 -1.47 12.76 -3.67
C PRO A 125 -1.58 12.58 -2.15
N ARG A 126 -0.90 13.46 -1.40
CA ARG A 126 -1.17 13.59 0.03
C ARG A 126 -2.58 14.19 0.20
N VAL A 127 -3.45 13.51 0.94
CA VAL A 127 -4.80 14.00 1.21
C VAL A 127 -4.86 14.61 2.60
N ILE A 128 -5.29 15.87 2.68
CA ILE A 128 -5.49 16.62 3.92
C ILE A 128 -6.97 16.94 4.05
N VAL A 129 -7.56 16.59 5.18
CA VAL A 129 -8.96 16.84 5.54
C VAL A 129 -9.00 17.93 6.61
N GLU A 130 -9.89 18.92 6.45
CA GLU A 130 -10.13 19.95 7.47
C GLU A 130 -10.76 19.34 8.72
N GLY A 131 -10.31 19.79 9.90
CA GLY A 131 -10.69 19.23 11.19
C GLY A 131 -9.79 18.09 11.64
N GLU A 132 -9.77 17.84 12.94
CA GLU A 132 -9.07 16.70 13.54
C GLU A 132 -10.04 15.55 13.75
N HIS A 133 -9.89 14.51 12.94
CA HIS A 133 -10.78 13.35 12.90
C HIS A 133 -10.07 12.08 13.38
N LYS A 134 -10.73 11.36 14.28
CA LYS A 134 -10.31 10.00 14.69
C LYS A 134 -10.54 8.96 13.59
N TYR A 135 -11.60 9.13 12.80
CA TYR A 135 -11.97 8.27 11.68
C TYR A 135 -12.14 9.12 10.42
N ILE A 136 -11.84 8.57 9.25
CA ILE A 136 -11.97 9.30 7.98
C ILE A 136 -13.46 9.53 7.69
N PRO A 137 -13.91 10.78 7.46
CA PRO A 137 -15.30 11.05 7.10
C PRO A 137 -15.72 10.27 5.86
N TRP A 138 -16.93 9.69 5.89
CA TRP A 138 -17.40 8.81 4.81
C TRP A 138 -17.48 9.54 3.45
N LYS A 139 -17.84 10.82 3.44
CA LYS A 139 -17.86 11.67 2.24
C LYS A 139 -16.47 11.85 1.62
N VAL A 140 -15.44 11.95 2.45
CA VAL A 140 -14.04 11.96 1.98
C VAL A 140 -13.71 10.62 1.31
N LEU A 141 -14.09 9.49 1.91
CA LEU A 141 -13.88 8.17 1.29
C LEU A 141 -14.60 8.05 -0.06
N GLU A 142 -15.85 8.52 -0.15
CA GLU A 142 -16.59 8.56 -1.43
C GLU A 142 -15.87 9.38 -2.49
N ARG A 143 -15.38 10.57 -2.13
CA ARG A 143 -14.64 11.45 -3.03
C ARG A 143 -13.40 10.77 -3.60
N LEU A 144 -12.74 9.93 -2.80
CA LEU A 144 -11.48 9.25 -3.16
C LEU A 144 -11.67 7.98 -3.99
N LYS A 145 -12.89 7.44 -4.12
CA LYS A 145 -13.17 6.22 -4.92
C LYS A 145 -12.69 6.29 -6.38
N GLY A 146 -12.69 7.50 -6.97
CA GLY A 146 -12.22 7.70 -8.35
C GLY A 146 -10.70 7.85 -8.50
N LEU A 147 -9.98 8.03 -7.40
CA LEU A 147 -8.54 8.32 -7.44
C LEU A 147 -7.71 7.12 -7.96
N PRO A 148 -7.99 5.86 -7.58
CA PRO A 148 -7.27 4.72 -8.14
C PRO A 148 -7.34 4.62 -9.65
N LYS A 149 -8.52 4.84 -10.22
CA LYS A 149 -8.69 4.88 -11.67
C LYS A 149 -7.87 6.00 -12.31
N ALA A 150 -7.83 7.18 -11.68
CA ALA A 150 -7.04 8.30 -12.20
C ALA A 150 -5.53 8.02 -12.16
N VAL A 151 -5.02 7.39 -11.10
CA VAL A 151 -3.63 6.95 -11.00
C VAL A 151 -3.31 5.89 -12.06
N ALA A 152 -4.17 4.88 -12.21
CA ALA A 152 -4.01 3.83 -13.21
C ALA A 152 -3.97 4.36 -14.66
N GLU A 153 -4.75 5.41 -14.94
CA GLU A 153 -4.79 6.09 -16.24
C GLU A 153 -3.62 7.08 -16.45
N GLY A 154 -2.72 7.23 -15.47
CA GLY A 154 -1.58 8.15 -15.55
C GLY A 154 -1.99 9.63 -15.61
N LYS A 155 -3.18 9.98 -15.08
CA LYS A 155 -3.65 11.36 -15.09
C LYS A 155 -2.73 12.23 -14.23
N PRO A 156 -2.44 13.48 -14.64
CA PRO A 156 -1.71 14.40 -13.80
C PRO A 156 -2.55 14.71 -12.56
N LEU A 157 -2.00 14.40 -11.38
CA LEU A 157 -2.63 14.65 -10.08
C LEU A 157 -1.86 15.76 -9.35
N PRO A 158 -2.55 16.57 -8.54
CA PRO A 158 -1.86 17.54 -7.69
C PRO A 158 -0.99 16.80 -6.66
N GLU A 159 0.05 17.44 -6.13
CA GLU A 159 0.84 16.87 -5.03
C GLU A 159 -0.01 16.69 -3.75
N VAL A 160 -0.96 17.61 -3.53
CA VAL A 160 -1.82 17.64 -2.34
C VAL A 160 -3.26 17.85 -2.74
N ILE A 161 -4.16 17.03 -2.21
CA ILE A 161 -5.61 17.22 -2.25
C ILE A 161 -6.05 17.71 -0.87
N ARG A 162 -6.75 18.85 -0.82
CA ARG A 162 -7.35 19.39 0.40
C ARG A 162 -8.86 19.26 0.33
N LEU A 163 -9.46 18.64 1.35
CA LEU A 163 -10.89 18.37 1.43
C LEU A 163 -11.49 18.92 2.72
N THR A 164 -12.74 19.36 2.66
CA THR A 164 -13.58 19.54 3.85
C THR A 164 -13.99 18.16 4.39
N ALA A 165 -14.60 18.10 5.59
CA ALA A 165 -15.17 16.86 6.12
C ALA A 165 -16.30 16.29 5.23
N ASP A 166 -16.95 17.14 4.42
CA ASP A 166 -17.98 16.77 3.44
C ASP A 166 -17.40 16.33 2.09
N GLY A 167 -16.07 16.20 1.96
CA GLY A 167 -15.41 15.72 0.76
C GLY A 167 -15.32 16.74 -0.38
N GLU A 168 -15.63 18.01 -0.10
CA GLU A 168 -15.53 19.11 -1.07
C GLU A 168 -14.10 19.64 -1.13
N SER A 169 -13.66 20.14 -2.29
CA SER A 169 -12.34 20.74 -2.41
C SER A 169 -12.26 22.07 -1.67
N VAL A 170 -11.28 22.21 -0.79
CA VAL A 170 -10.96 23.49 -0.15
C VAL A 170 -10.39 24.40 -1.22
N ARG A 171 -11.12 25.47 -1.58
CA ARG A 171 -10.58 26.50 -2.46
C ARG A 171 -9.37 27.12 -1.75
N LYS A 172 -8.21 27.20 -2.43
CA LYS A 172 -7.11 28.02 -1.92
C LYS A 172 -7.69 29.42 -1.67
N GLY A 173 -7.72 29.85 -0.41
CA GLY A 173 -7.90 31.26 -0.10
C GLY A 173 -6.86 32.05 -0.87
N GLY A 174 -7.30 33.14 -1.51
CA GLY A 174 -6.40 34.10 -2.16
C GLY A 174 -5.43 34.73 -1.17
#